data_AF-A0A2T4LJX2-F1
#
_entry.id   AF-A0A2T4LJX2-F1
#
_cell.length_a   1.000
_cell.length_b   1.000
_cell.length_c   1.000
_cell.angle_alpha   90.00
_cell.angle_beta   90.00
_cell.angle_gamma   90.00
#
_symmetry.space_group_name_H-M   'P 1'
#
loop_
_entity.id
_entity.type
_entity.pdbx_description
1 polymer ?
#
loop_
_entity_poly.entity_id
_entity_poly.type
_entity_poly.pdbx_seq_one_letter_code
_entity_poly.pdbx_strand_id
1 'polypeptide(L)'
;MFPDGFTGFFTAVGLVSFATGGAQVVAELGGEMKRPHRDIPIVIVVATIFVGLLYAFIASIAVGVLPISEVAGQPLTSVAQTVLPRPIFIFFIVGGAMFALATTLNSTLTWVTKSLLVAIQDGYLPSQLGAVNKRFGTPHWL
;
A
#
# COMPACT_ATOMS: atom_id res chain seq x y z
N MET A 1 -16.37 4.41 -24.37
CA MET A 1 -14.96 4.81 -24.59
C MET A 1 -14.73 6.10 -23.82
N PHE A 2 -13.62 6.20 -23.08
CA PHE A 2 -13.28 7.19 -22.04
C PHE A 2 -14.18 8.45 -21.96
N PRO A 3 -15.06 8.55 -20.93
CA PRO A 3 -15.96 9.70 -20.75
C PRO A 3 -15.23 11.05 -20.72
N ASP A 4 -14.01 11.05 -20.16
CA ASP A 4 -13.16 12.24 -19.98
C ASP A 4 -11.99 12.31 -20.98
N GLY A 5 -12.06 11.54 -22.07
CA GLY A 5 -11.00 11.46 -23.08
C GLY A 5 -9.66 10.91 -22.58
N PHE A 6 -8.60 11.16 -23.33
CA PHE A 6 -7.26 10.68 -22.99
C PHE A 6 -6.70 11.32 -21.70
N THR A 7 -7.06 12.56 -21.42
CA THR A 7 -6.63 13.26 -20.20
C THR A 7 -7.13 12.54 -18.94
N GLY A 8 -8.42 12.19 -18.88
CA GLY A 8 -8.97 11.45 -17.75
C GLY A 8 -8.34 10.06 -17.59
N PHE A 9 -8.03 9.40 -18.71
CA PHE A 9 -7.31 8.12 -18.67
C PHE A 9 -5.93 8.25 -18.02
N PHE A 10 -5.11 9.20 -18.44
CA PHE A 10 -3.77 9.38 -17.85
C PHE A 10 -3.82 9.81 -16.38
N THR A 11 -4.80 10.63 -15.99
CA THR A 11 -5.03 10.97 -14.58
C THR A 11 -5.36 9.73 -13.76
N ALA A 12 -6.26 8.88 -14.25
CA ALA A 12 -6.62 7.62 -13.59
C ALA A 12 -5.41 6.66 -13.48
N VAL A 13 -4.60 6.56 -14.53
CA VAL A 13 -3.35 5.78 -14.51
C VAL A 13 -2.40 6.30 -13.43
N GLY A 14 -2.24 7.62 -13.30
CA GLY A 14 -1.42 8.23 -12.24
C GLY A 14 -1.92 7.88 -10.83
N LEU A 15 -3.22 7.98 -10.59
CA LEU A 15 -3.84 7.65 -9.29
C LEU A 15 -3.67 6.16 -8.93
N VAL A 16 -3.90 5.26 -9.90
CA VAL A 16 -3.73 3.81 -9.68
C VAL A 16 -2.27 3.44 -9.49
N SER A 17 -1.35 4.10 -10.21
CA SER A 17 0.09 3.89 -10.05
C SER A 17 0.54 4.30 -8.64
N PHE A 18 0.04 5.43 -8.13
CA PHE A 18 0.27 5.83 -6.74
C PHE A 18 -0.29 4.79 -5.75
N ALA A 19 -1.51 4.32 -5.95
CA ALA A 19 -2.14 3.31 -5.08
C ALA A 19 -1.41 1.97 -5.07
N THR A 20 -0.71 1.60 -6.16
CA THR A 20 0.02 0.34 -6.31
C THR A 20 1.53 0.45 -6.05
N GLY A 21 2.04 1.65 -5.73
CA GLY A 21 3.48 1.90 -5.55
C GLY A 21 4.15 1.10 -4.41
N GLY A 22 3.36 0.56 -3.48
CA GLY A 22 3.88 -0.21 -2.35
C GLY A 22 4.63 -1.49 -2.72
N ALA A 23 4.48 -2.04 -3.93
CA ALA A 23 5.16 -3.26 -4.34
C ALA A 23 6.71 -3.12 -4.35
N GLN A 24 7.22 -1.91 -4.61
CA GLN A 24 8.66 -1.64 -4.70
C GLN A 24 9.37 -1.74 -3.34
N VAL A 25 8.62 -1.47 -2.26
CA VAL A 25 9.12 -1.52 -0.87
C VAL A 25 9.64 -2.92 -0.50
N VAL A 26 9.15 -3.97 -1.17
CA VAL A 26 9.62 -5.35 -0.97
C VAL A 26 11.13 -5.49 -1.27
N ALA A 27 11.69 -4.65 -2.14
CA ALA A 27 13.11 -4.68 -2.46
C ALA A 27 14.00 -4.34 -1.25
N GLU A 28 13.55 -3.45 -0.36
CA GLU A 28 14.24 -3.06 0.88
C GLU A 28 14.42 -4.24 1.84
N LEU A 29 13.53 -5.23 1.73
CA LEU A 29 13.56 -6.46 2.53
C LEU A 29 14.43 -7.55 1.91
N GLY A 30 15.10 -7.28 0.78
CA GLY A 30 15.89 -8.27 0.04
C GLY A 30 16.99 -8.95 0.86
N GLY A 31 17.59 -8.23 1.82
CA GLY A 31 18.63 -8.78 2.69
C GLY A 31 18.16 -9.90 3.63
N GLU A 32 16.85 -10.03 3.87
CA GLU A 32 16.26 -11.10 4.70
C GLU A 32 15.65 -12.22 3.88
N MET A 33 15.61 -12.08 2.55
CA MET A 33 15.05 -13.10 1.67
C MET A 33 16.03 -14.23 1.43
N LYS A 34 15.50 -15.46 1.30
CA LYS A 34 16.33 -16.62 0.94
C LYS A 34 16.88 -16.53 -0.48
N ARG A 35 16.11 -16.00 -1.44
CA ARG A 35 16.48 -15.88 -2.86
C ARG A 35 16.02 -14.54 -3.46
N PRO A 36 16.57 -13.40 -3.01
CA PRO A 36 16.10 -12.06 -3.40
C PRO A 36 16.11 -11.85 -4.93
N HIS A 37 17.13 -12.35 -5.63
CA HIS A 37 17.25 -12.22 -7.10
C HIS A 37 16.07 -12.82 -7.89
N ARG A 38 15.38 -13.82 -7.34
CA ARG A 38 14.20 -14.42 -7.98
C ARG A 38 12.91 -13.97 -7.32
N ASP A 39 12.89 -13.90 -6.00
CA ASP A 39 11.66 -13.67 -5.25
C ASP A 39 11.18 -12.21 -5.40
N ILE A 40 12.09 -11.21 -5.38
CA ILE A 40 11.72 -9.80 -5.51
C ILE A 40 11.02 -9.50 -6.85
N PRO A 41 11.61 -9.86 -8.03
CA PRO A 41 10.94 -9.61 -9.31
C PRO A 41 9.57 -10.29 -9.43
N ILE A 42 9.47 -11.54 -8.96
CA ILE A 42 8.22 -12.30 -9.01
C ILE A 42 7.14 -11.66 -8.14
N VAL A 43 7.48 -11.31 -6.89
CA VAL A 43 6.53 -10.72 -5.95
C VAL A 43 6.03 -9.37 -6.46
N ILE A 44 6.91 -8.52 -7.00
CA ILE A 44 6.51 -7.22 -7.55
C ILE A 44 5.46 -7.40 -8.66
N VAL A 45 5.72 -8.29 -9.63
CA VAL A 45 4.80 -8.52 -10.75
C VAL A 45 3.48 -9.14 -10.28
N VAL A 46 3.54 -10.21 -9.47
CA VAL A 46 2.35 -10.93 -9.01
C VAL A 46 1.49 -10.05 -8.12
N ALA A 47 2.08 -9.33 -7.17
CA ALA A 47 1.34 -8.44 -6.27
C ALA A 47 0.68 -7.30 -7.05
N THR A 48 1.41 -6.68 -8.00
CA THR A 48 0.88 -5.56 -8.80
C THR A 48 -0.30 -6.01 -9.66
N ILE A 49 -0.18 -7.16 -10.36
CA ILE A 49 -1.26 -7.71 -11.19
C ILE A 49 -2.47 -8.07 -10.32
N PHE A 50 -2.23 -8.74 -9.19
CA PHE A 50 -3.31 -9.15 -8.29
C PHE A 50 -4.08 -7.95 -7.74
N VAL A 51 -3.39 -6.93 -7.24
CA VAL A 51 -4.03 -5.71 -6.72
C VAL A 51 -4.73 -4.94 -7.85
N GLY A 52 -4.15 -4.88 -9.04
CA GLY A 52 -4.79 -4.26 -10.20
C GLY A 52 -6.11 -4.93 -10.56
N LEU A 53 -6.16 -6.27 -10.59
CA LEU A 53 -7.39 -7.03 -10.82
C LEU A 53 -8.41 -6.81 -9.69
N LEU A 54 -7.96 -6.80 -8.44
CA LEU A 54 -8.82 -6.54 -7.29
C LEU A 54 -9.45 -5.14 -7.37
N TYR A 55 -8.68 -4.11 -7.73
CA TYR A 55 -9.19 -2.75 -7.92
C TYR A 55 -10.18 -2.65 -9.07
N ALA A 56 -9.90 -3.29 -10.21
CA ALA A 56 -10.83 -3.34 -11.33
C ALA A 56 -12.15 -4.03 -10.93
N PHE A 57 -12.07 -5.09 -10.12
CA PHE A 57 -13.25 -5.79 -9.61
C PHE A 57 -14.08 -4.93 -8.66
N ILE A 58 -13.44 -4.26 -7.69
CA ILE A 58 -14.10 -3.34 -6.75
C ILE A 58 -14.74 -2.17 -7.49
N ALA A 59 -14.04 -1.56 -8.45
CA ALA A 59 -14.57 -0.45 -9.26
C ALA A 59 -15.81 -0.88 -10.07
N SER A 60 -15.79 -2.10 -10.63
CA SER A 60 -16.93 -2.66 -11.36
C SER A 60 -18.16 -2.84 -10.46
N ILE A 61 -17.95 -3.32 -9.22
CA ILE A 61 -19.03 -3.45 -8.23
C ILE A 61 -19.56 -2.07 -7.84
N ALA A 62 -18.68 -1.10 -7.59
CA ALA A 62 -19.06 0.25 -7.15
C ALA A 62 -20.00 0.94 -8.14
N VAL A 63 -19.65 0.92 -9.44
CA VAL A 63 -20.47 1.49 -10.52
C VAL A 63 -21.75 0.67 -10.77
N GLY A 64 -21.77 -0.60 -10.39
CA GLY A 64 -22.98 -1.44 -10.42
C GLY A 64 -24.00 -1.09 -9.33
N VAL A 65 -23.56 -0.48 -8.22
CA VAL A 65 -24.43 -0.11 -7.09
C VAL A 65 -24.93 1.33 -7.20
N LEU A 66 -24.05 2.29 -7.51
CA LEU A 66 -24.37 3.71 -7.59
C LEU A 66 -23.98 4.28 -8.97
N PRO A 67 -24.70 5.31 -9.46
CA PRO A 67 -24.36 5.96 -10.73
C PRO A 67 -22.96 6.57 -10.69
N ILE A 68 -22.29 6.61 -11.85
CA ILE A 68 -20.89 7.08 -11.98
C ILE A 68 -20.70 8.49 -11.39
N SER A 69 -21.70 9.37 -11.51
CA SER A 69 -21.66 10.72 -10.94
C SER A 69 -21.52 10.77 -9.42
N GLU A 70 -21.96 9.72 -8.71
CA GLU A 70 -21.88 9.61 -7.25
C GLU A 70 -20.69 8.78 -6.78
N VAL A 71 -20.09 7.98 -7.66
CA VAL A 71 -18.93 7.13 -7.35
C VAL A 71 -17.61 7.78 -7.76
N ALA A 72 -17.62 8.55 -8.85
CA ALA A 72 -16.42 9.19 -9.39
C ALA A 72 -15.83 10.17 -8.38
N GLY A 73 -14.57 9.93 -7.98
CA GLY A 73 -13.84 10.77 -7.03
C GLY A 73 -14.33 10.69 -5.59
N GLN A 74 -15.32 9.84 -5.30
CA GLN A 74 -15.84 9.64 -3.94
C GLN A 74 -15.18 8.44 -3.26
N PRO A 75 -15.04 8.45 -1.93
CA PRO A 75 -14.58 7.29 -1.20
C PRO A 75 -15.57 6.13 -1.33
N LEU A 76 -15.06 4.89 -1.25
CA LEU A 76 -15.88 3.68 -1.31
C LEU A 76 -16.91 3.59 -0.15
N THR A 77 -16.75 4.44 0.87
CA THR A 77 -17.69 4.56 1.98
C THR A 77 -19.09 4.97 1.51
N SER A 78 -19.22 5.79 0.46
CA SER A 78 -20.53 6.20 -0.08
C SER A 78 -21.31 5.00 -0.64
N VAL A 79 -20.61 4.11 -1.36
CA VAL A 79 -21.19 2.84 -1.85
C VAL A 79 -21.52 1.93 -0.68
N ALA A 80 -20.62 1.79 0.29
CA ALA A 80 -20.82 0.92 1.45
C ALA A 80 -22.00 1.35 2.34
N GLN A 81 -22.27 2.65 2.49
CA GLN A 81 -23.44 3.15 3.22
C GLN A 81 -24.77 2.75 2.57
N THR A 82 -24.77 2.60 1.23
CA THR A 82 -25.96 2.24 0.46
C THR A 82 -26.27 0.74 0.56
N VAL A 83 -25.22 -0.10 0.67
CA VAL A 83 -25.34 -1.56 0.65
C VAL A 83 -25.43 -2.17 2.05
N LEU A 84 -24.73 -1.60 3.05
CA LEU A 84 -24.57 -2.22 4.37
C LEU A 84 -25.54 -1.64 5.42
N PRO A 85 -26.11 -2.47 6.31
CA PRO A 85 -26.79 -2.00 7.51
C PRO A 85 -25.86 -1.18 8.40
N ARG A 86 -26.39 -0.12 9.05
CA ARG A 86 -25.61 0.81 9.89
C ARG A 86 -24.62 0.15 10.87
N PRO A 87 -24.99 -0.91 11.63
CA PRO A 87 -24.06 -1.52 12.59
C PRO A 87 -22.86 -2.18 11.90
N ILE A 88 -23.11 -2.88 10.79
CA ILE A 88 -22.09 -3.58 10.01
C ILE A 88 -21.19 -2.57 9.28
N PHE A 89 -21.79 -1.52 8.73
CA PHE A 89 -21.06 -0.42 8.11
C PHE A 89 -20.03 0.19 9.07
N ILE A 90 -20.47 0.59 10.28
CA ILE A 90 -19.58 1.20 11.27
C ILE A 90 -18.46 0.24 11.68
N PHE A 91 -18.79 -1.03 11.90
CA PHE A 91 -17.80 -2.06 12.25
C PHE A 91 -16.71 -2.20 11.19
N PHE A 92 -17.07 -2.32 9.91
CA PHE A 92 -16.10 -2.47 8.83
C PHE A 92 -15.30 -1.19 8.57
N ILE A 93 -15.93 -0.02 8.63
CA ILE A 93 -15.21 1.24 8.41
C ILE A 93 -14.20 1.49 9.53
N VAL A 94 -14.61 1.37 10.79
CA VAL A 94 -13.72 1.66 11.92
C VAL A 94 -12.70 0.54 12.09
N GLY A 95 -13.16 -0.71 12.17
CA GLY A 95 -12.29 -1.87 12.33
C GLY A 95 -11.34 -2.04 11.15
N GLY A 96 -11.87 -1.99 9.93
CA GLY A 96 -11.06 -2.11 8.71
C GLY A 96 -10.02 -1.00 8.57
N ALA A 97 -10.39 0.26 8.85
CA ALA A 97 -9.43 1.35 8.84
C ALA A 97 -8.34 1.18 9.90
N MET A 98 -8.69 0.77 11.12
CA MET A 98 -7.71 0.51 12.18
C MET A 98 -6.73 -0.59 11.79
N PHE A 99 -7.22 -1.72 11.28
CA PHE A 99 -6.35 -2.82 10.85
C PHE A 99 -5.47 -2.41 9.67
N ALA A 100 -6.03 -1.72 8.67
CA ALA A 100 -5.27 -1.24 7.52
C ALA A 100 -4.17 -0.27 7.93
N LEU A 101 -4.45 0.67 8.84
CA LEU A 101 -3.46 1.61 9.37
C LEU A 101 -2.39 0.88 10.18
N ALA A 102 -2.79 -0.06 11.05
CA ALA A 102 -1.85 -0.84 11.85
C ALA A 102 -0.90 -1.67 10.98
N THR A 103 -1.42 -2.38 9.97
CA THR A 103 -0.58 -3.16 9.05
C THR A 103 0.33 -2.27 8.21
N THR A 104 -0.18 -1.13 7.74
CA THR A 104 0.61 -0.18 6.95
C THR A 104 1.72 0.44 7.79
N LEU A 105 1.42 0.89 9.00
CA LEU A 105 2.40 1.48 9.91
C LEU A 105 3.48 0.45 10.30
N ASN A 106 3.07 -0.78 10.64
CA ASN A 106 4.00 -1.85 10.95
C ASN A 106 4.92 -2.17 9.76
N SER A 107 4.37 -2.25 8.55
CA SER A 107 5.15 -2.43 7.33
C SER A 107 6.14 -1.26 7.15
N THR A 108 5.67 -0.02 7.30
CA THR A 108 6.49 1.19 7.11
C THR A 108 7.70 1.24 8.05
N LEU A 109 7.49 0.97 9.33
CA LEU A 109 8.58 0.92 10.31
C LEU A 109 9.59 -0.20 9.99
N THR A 110 9.14 -1.29 9.38
CA THR A 110 10.00 -2.43 9.04
C THR A 110 10.96 -2.12 7.89
N TRP A 111 10.50 -1.44 6.84
CA TRP A 111 11.36 -1.19 5.66
C TRP A 111 12.18 0.10 5.79
N VAL A 112 11.64 1.17 6.38
CA VAL A 112 12.35 2.47 6.52
C VAL A 112 13.65 2.31 7.29
N THR A 113 13.64 1.50 8.35
CA THR A 113 14.83 1.23 9.17
C THR A 113 15.94 0.54 8.36
N LYS A 114 15.59 -0.29 7.37
CA LYS A 114 16.57 -1.03 6.53
C LYS A 114 17.28 -0.10 5.57
N SER A 115 16.54 0.76 4.87
CA SER A 115 17.11 1.76 3.97
C SER A 115 18.05 2.72 4.72
N LEU A 116 17.65 3.13 5.93
CA LEU A 116 18.48 4.00 6.78
C LEU A 116 19.74 3.29 7.29
N LEU A 117 19.66 2.00 7.63
CA LEU A 117 20.84 1.22 8.00
C LEU A 117 21.83 1.09 6.86
N VAL A 118 21.36 0.89 5.62
CA VAL A 118 22.22 0.90 4.43
C VAL A 118 22.87 2.27 4.26
N ALA A 119 22.11 3.36 4.38
CA ALA A 119 22.66 4.72 4.29
C ALA A 119 23.72 5.02 5.37
N ILE A 120 23.58 4.44 6.57
CA ILE A 120 24.59 4.53 7.64
C ILE A 120 25.84 3.72 7.30
N GLN A 121 25.69 2.52 6.72
CA GLN A 121 26.81 1.69 6.27
C GLN A 121 27.61 2.36 5.15
N ASP A 122 26.92 3.07 4.25
CA ASP A 122 27.52 3.85 3.17
C ASP A 122 28.15 5.17 3.66
N GLY A 123 28.00 5.51 4.95
CA GLY A 123 28.62 6.69 5.56
C GLY A 123 27.87 8.01 5.36
N TYR A 124 26.64 7.98 4.83
CA TYR A 124 25.81 9.18 4.65
C TYR A 124 25.22 9.72 5.97
N LEU A 125 25.19 8.89 7.02
CA LEU A 125 24.60 9.23 8.32
C LEU A 125 25.52 8.84 9.48
N PRO A 126 25.40 9.50 10.66
CA PRO A 126 26.19 9.16 11.84
C PRO A 126 26.00 7.70 12.27
N SER A 127 27.11 6.98 12.50
CA SER A 127 27.11 5.57 12.91
C SER A 127 26.35 5.28 14.22
N GLN A 128 26.17 6.30 15.06
CA GLN A 128 25.41 6.24 16.31
C GLN A 128 23.93 5.91 16.08
N LEU A 129 23.35 6.37 14.96
CA LEU A 129 21.94 6.10 14.63
C LEU A 129 21.70 4.61 14.32
N GLY A 130 22.71 3.91 13.84
CA GLY A 130 22.64 2.48 13.52
C GLY A 130 22.87 1.57 14.73
N ALA A 131 23.02 2.12 15.93
CA ALA A 131 23.31 1.31 17.12
C ALA A 131 22.15 0.35 17.43
N VAL A 132 22.47 -0.95 17.45
CA VAL A 132 21.50 -2.02 17.72
C VAL A 132 21.43 -2.29 19.23
N ASN A 133 20.22 -2.36 19.78
CA ASN A 133 20.01 -2.69 21.17
C ASN A 133 20.35 -4.17 21.44
N LYS A 134 21.26 -4.44 22.38
CA LYS A 134 21.69 -5.80 22.75
C LYS A 134 20.57 -6.71 23.27
N ARG A 135 19.49 -6.15 23.82
CA ARG A 135 18.36 -6.91 24.39
C ARG A 135 17.31 -7.28 23.35
N PHE A 136 17.04 -6.39 22.40
CA PHE A 136 15.93 -6.54 21.44
C PHE A 136 16.39 -6.79 19.99
N GLY A 137 17.68 -6.63 19.70
CA GLY A 137 18.21 -6.82 18.35
C GLY A 137 17.73 -5.78 17.33
N THR A 138 17.10 -4.69 17.79
CA THR A 138 16.56 -3.61 16.94
C THR A 138 17.41 -2.34 17.04
N PRO A 139 17.53 -1.56 15.95
CA PRO A 139 18.06 -0.20 16.04
C PRO A 139 17.12 0.65 16.89
N HIS A 140 17.66 1.38 17.87
CA HIS A 140 16.86 2.11 18.85
C HIS A 140 16.81 3.63 18.62
N TRP A 141 17.58 4.12 17.65
CA TRP A 141 17.62 5.54 17.24
C TRP A 141 17.02 5.77 15.84
N LEU A 142 16.48 4.71 15.22
CA LEU A 142 15.77 4.71 13.94
C LEU A 142 14.28 4.40 14.19
#